data_AF-A0A7D5P9R0-F1
#
_entry.id   AF-A0A7D5P9R0-F1
#
_cell.length_a   1.000
_cell.length_b   1.000
_cell.length_c   1.000
_cell.angle_alpha   90.00
_cell.angle_beta   90.00
_cell.angle_gamma   90.00
#
_symmetry.space_group_name_H-M   'P 1'
#
loop_
_entity.id
_entity.type
_entity.pdbx_description
1 polymer ?
#
loop_
_entity_poly.entity_id
_entity_poly.type
_entity_poly.pdbx_seq_one_letter_code
_entity_poly.pdbx_strand_id
1 'polypeptide(L)'
;MSKSIDSLSEVVRAAEEVTEESIEGPVVSAIHASLDDSDRARILDLYDEGAIAEQTARQLLGDEDFEDAVEMARGADTMLSGDTSRFMTE
;
A
#
# COMPACT_ATOMS: atom_id res chain seq x y z
N MET A 1 4.74 -18.55 -31.51
CA MET A 1 3.71 -17.76 -30.82
C MET A 1 4.30 -17.34 -29.48
N SER A 2 4.75 -16.10 -29.36
CA SER A 2 5.18 -15.55 -28.07
C SER A 2 3.92 -15.21 -27.30
N LYS A 3 3.63 -15.95 -26.21
CA LYS A 3 2.59 -15.53 -25.27
C LYS A 3 3.14 -14.29 -24.55
N SER A 4 2.67 -13.11 -24.94
CA SER A 4 2.82 -11.93 -24.11
C SER A 4 2.09 -12.22 -22.80
N ILE A 5 2.76 -11.96 -21.69
CA ILE A 5 2.16 -12.07 -20.37
C ILE A 5 1.51 -10.72 -20.12
N ASP A 6 0.18 -10.64 -20.29
CA ASP A 6 -0.53 -9.36 -20.37
C ASP A 6 -0.93 -8.77 -19.01
N SER A 7 -0.81 -9.50 -17.89
CA SER A 7 -0.90 -8.95 -16.53
C SER A 7 -0.57 -10.00 -15.45
N LEU A 8 -0.10 -9.59 -14.27
CA LEU A 8 0.14 -10.50 -13.12
C LEU A 8 -1.13 -11.30 -12.77
N SER A 9 -2.30 -10.65 -12.77
CA SER A 9 -3.58 -11.29 -12.50
C SER A 9 -3.93 -12.35 -13.55
N GLU A 10 -3.53 -12.17 -14.80
CA GLU A 10 -3.76 -13.16 -15.85
C GLU A 10 -2.86 -14.39 -15.67
N VAL A 11 -1.63 -14.20 -15.23
CA VAL A 11 -0.72 -15.29 -14.87
C VAL A 11 -1.25 -16.09 -13.69
N VAL A 12 -1.68 -15.40 -12.63
CA VAL A 12 -2.25 -16.02 -11.44
C VAL A 12 -3.49 -16.83 -11.82
N ARG A 13 -4.42 -16.25 -12.59
CA ARG A 13 -5.62 -16.93 -13.06
C ARG A 13 -5.32 -18.15 -13.94
N ALA A 14 -4.37 -18.04 -14.85
CA ALA A 14 -3.96 -19.15 -15.71
C ALA A 14 -3.30 -20.29 -14.92
N ALA A 15 -2.59 -19.98 -13.84
CA ALA A 15 -2.02 -20.98 -12.94
C ALA A 15 -3.10 -21.62 -12.05
N GLU A 16 -4.06 -20.84 -11.54
CA GLU A 16 -5.23 -21.37 -10.81
C GLU A 16 -6.14 -22.26 -11.66
N GLU A 17 -6.19 -22.07 -12.98
CA GLU A 17 -6.91 -23.00 -13.87
C GLU A 17 -6.28 -24.40 -13.93
N VAL A 18 -4.98 -24.51 -13.60
CA VAL A 18 -4.22 -25.76 -13.66
C VAL A 18 -4.03 -26.36 -12.26
N THR A 19 -4.20 -25.57 -11.21
CA THR A 19 -4.04 -25.99 -9.80
C THR A 19 -5.37 -25.99 -9.06
N GLU A 20 -5.66 -27.03 -8.30
CA GLU A 20 -6.88 -27.09 -7.47
C GLU A 20 -6.84 -26.15 -6.24
N GLU A 21 -5.67 -25.58 -5.96
CA GLU A 21 -5.43 -24.64 -4.86
C GLU A 21 -5.38 -23.20 -5.37
N SER A 22 -5.99 -22.27 -4.62
CA SER A 22 -5.90 -20.84 -4.92
C SER A 22 -4.51 -20.32 -4.56
N ILE A 23 -3.90 -19.63 -5.53
CA ILE A 23 -2.54 -19.08 -5.40
C ILE A 23 -2.54 -17.55 -5.34
N GLU A 24 -3.67 -16.88 -5.61
CA GLU A 24 -3.78 -15.41 -5.54
C GLU A 24 -3.38 -14.89 -4.15
N GLY A 25 -3.94 -15.44 -3.08
CA GLY A 25 -3.61 -15.06 -1.71
C GLY A 25 -2.10 -15.18 -1.40
N PRO A 26 -1.48 -16.36 -1.58
CA PRO A 26 -0.04 -16.55 -1.40
C PRO A 26 0.83 -15.60 -2.23
N VAL A 27 0.43 -15.31 -3.48
CA VAL A 27 1.18 -14.39 -4.35
C VAL A 27 1.10 -12.95 -3.82
N VAL A 28 -0.09 -12.48 -3.43
CA VAL A 28 -0.27 -11.15 -2.83
C VAL A 28 0.55 -11.03 -1.54
N SER A 29 0.47 -12.03 -0.66
CA SER A 29 1.28 -12.05 0.57
C SER A 29 2.78 -12.02 0.31
N ALA A 30 3.26 -12.73 -0.72
CA ALA A 30 4.68 -12.70 -1.10
C ALA A 30 5.12 -11.34 -1.63
N ILE A 31 4.25 -10.64 -2.39
CA ILE A 31 4.51 -9.27 -2.85
C ILE A 31 4.63 -8.34 -1.66
N HIS A 32 3.65 -8.36 -0.74
CA HIS A 32 3.69 -7.53 0.48
C HIS A 32 4.92 -7.79 1.35
N ALA A 33 5.32 -9.06 1.49
CA ALA A 33 6.53 -9.45 2.23
C ALA A 33 7.84 -9.03 1.53
N SER A 34 7.81 -8.78 0.22
CA SER A 34 8.98 -8.34 -0.55
C SER A 34 9.19 -6.82 -0.53
N LEU A 35 8.18 -6.04 -0.10
CA LEU A 35 8.27 -4.59 0.00
C LEU A 35 9.10 -4.21 1.23
N ASP A 36 10.21 -3.51 0.98
CA ASP A 36 11.00 -2.90 2.03
C ASP A 36 10.39 -1.58 2.53
N ASP A 37 10.96 -1.01 3.60
CA ASP A 37 10.48 0.23 4.20
C ASP A 37 10.52 1.42 3.22
N SER A 38 11.46 1.41 2.27
CA SER A 38 11.58 2.47 1.27
C SER A 38 10.49 2.37 0.21
N ASP A 39 10.15 1.15 -0.21
CA ASP A 39 9.03 0.90 -1.13
C ASP A 39 7.71 1.32 -0.48
N ARG A 40 7.53 0.96 0.80
CA ARG A 40 6.34 1.31 1.59
C ARG A 40 6.19 2.82 1.72
N ALA A 41 7.26 3.52 2.09
CA ALA A 41 7.27 4.98 2.17
C ALA A 41 6.91 5.63 0.83
N ARG A 42 7.48 5.12 -0.27
CA ARG A 42 7.20 5.65 -1.61
C ARG A 42 5.73 5.46 -2.02
N ILE A 43 5.09 4.35 -1.65
CA ILE A 43 3.67 4.13 -1.92
C ILE A 43 2.82 5.15 -1.14
N LEU A 44 3.16 5.43 0.11
CA LEU A 44 2.48 6.44 0.93
C LEU A 44 2.67 7.85 0.37
N ASP A 45 3.87 8.20 -0.08
CA ASP A 45 4.14 9.49 -0.72
C ASP A 45 3.27 9.67 -1.98
N LEU A 46 3.18 8.64 -2.83
CA LEU A 46 2.34 8.69 -4.03
C LEU A 46 0.85 8.83 -3.69
N TYR A 47 0.41 8.28 -2.56
CA TYR A 47 -0.96 8.46 -2.09
C TYR A 47 -1.19 9.88 -1.55
N ASP A 48 -0.28 10.41 -0.74
CA ASP A 48 -0.37 11.76 -0.17
C ASP A 48 -0.32 12.85 -1.25
N GLU A 49 0.49 12.64 -2.29
CA GLU A 49 0.55 13.49 -3.49
C GLU A 49 -0.70 13.37 -4.38
N GLY A 50 -1.61 12.43 -4.09
CA GLY A 50 -2.81 12.16 -4.89
C GLY A 50 -2.52 11.52 -6.25
N ALA A 51 -1.31 10.99 -6.45
CA ALA A 51 -0.91 10.30 -7.68
C ALA A 51 -1.57 8.93 -7.83
N ILE A 52 -1.93 8.29 -6.71
CA ILE A 52 -2.71 7.04 -6.67
C ILE A 52 -3.91 7.18 -5.73
N ALA A 53 -4.98 6.42 -6.00
CA ALA A 53 -6.16 6.39 -5.15
C ALA A 53 -5.92 5.56 -3.87
N GLU A 54 -6.68 5.84 -2.80
CA GLU A 54 -6.63 5.10 -1.53
C GLU A 54 -6.76 3.58 -1.74
N GLN A 55 -7.72 3.15 -2.57
CA GLN A 55 -7.92 1.72 -2.86
C GLN A 55 -6.67 1.07 -3.48
N THR A 56 -5.93 1.81 -4.30
CA THR A 56 -4.68 1.33 -4.91
C THR A 56 -3.57 1.25 -3.87
N ALA A 57 -3.45 2.25 -2.99
CA ALA A 57 -2.49 2.23 -1.90
C ALA A 57 -2.74 1.06 -0.94
N ARG A 58 -4.00 0.82 -0.56
CA ARG A 58 -4.44 -0.32 0.26
C ARG A 58 -4.11 -1.67 -0.39
N GLN A 59 -4.30 -1.82 -1.70
CA GLN A 59 -3.92 -3.04 -2.40
C GLN A 59 -2.41 -3.29 -2.40
N LEU A 60 -1.61 -2.22 -2.53
CA LEU A 60 -0.15 -2.32 -2.59
C LEU A 60 0.49 -2.56 -1.22
N LEU A 61 -0.02 -1.93 -0.16
CA LEU A 61 0.54 -2.02 1.19
C LEU A 61 -0.11 -3.13 2.04
N GLY A 62 -1.37 -3.44 1.79
CA GLY A 62 -2.23 -4.13 2.74
C GLY A 62 -3.04 -3.14 3.58
N ASP A 63 -4.26 -3.54 3.98
CA ASP A 63 -5.18 -2.66 4.72
C ASP A 63 -4.61 -2.25 6.09
N GLU A 64 -4.02 -3.19 6.82
CA GLU A 64 -3.45 -2.95 8.17
C GLU A 64 -2.28 -1.96 8.12
N ASP A 65 -1.29 -2.23 7.27
CA ASP A 65 -0.11 -1.38 7.11
C ASP A 65 -0.47 0.03 6.59
N PHE A 66 -1.48 0.14 5.74
CA PHE A 66 -1.97 1.43 5.25
C PHE A 66 -2.66 2.24 6.37
N GLU A 67 -3.53 1.60 7.15
CA GLU A 67 -4.25 2.27 8.25
C GLU A 67 -3.29 2.75 9.34
N ASP A 68 -2.33 1.92 9.73
CA ASP A 68 -1.28 2.28 10.70
C ASP A 68 -0.46 3.48 10.22
N ALA A 69 -0.04 3.48 8.95
CA ALA A 69 0.73 4.58 8.38
C ALA A 69 -0.04 5.91 8.33
N VAL A 70 -1.32 5.86 7.94
CA VAL A 70 -2.19 7.05 7.89
C VAL A 70 -2.49 7.56 9.30
N GLU A 71 -2.69 6.68 10.28
CA GLU A 71 -2.89 7.06 11.67
C GLU A 71 -1.65 7.76 12.24
N MET A 72 -0.45 7.22 11.98
CA MET A 72 0.81 7.84 12.39
C MET A 72 1.00 9.23 11.75
N ALA A 73 0.73 9.38 10.46
CA ALA A 73 0.83 10.66 9.76
C ALA A 73 -0.12 11.72 10.32
N ARG A 74 -1.39 11.34 10.57
CA ARG A 74 -2.41 12.25 11.15
C ARG A 74 -2.14 12.58 12.62
N GLY A 75 -1.62 11.61 13.39
CA GLY A 75 -1.22 11.81 14.78
C GLY A 75 -0.08 12.82 14.89
N ALA A 76 0.92 12.73 14.00
CA ALA A 76 2.03 13.67 13.94
C ALA A 76 1.57 15.10 13.61
N ASP A 77 0.67 15.28 12.64
CA ASP A 77 0.15 16.61 12.25
C ASP A 77 -0.69 17.26 13.37
N THR A 78 -1.45 16.44 14.11
CA THR A 78 -2.21 16.89 15.28
C THR A 78 -1.31 17.37 16.42
N MET A 79 -0.19 16.67 16.68
CA MET A 79 0.78 17.07 17.71
C MET A 79 1.51 18.37 17.36
N LEU A 80 1.91 18.55 16.09
CA LEU A 80 2.57 19.77 15.61
C LEU A 80 1.63 21.00 15.61
N SER A 81 0.35 20.80 15.32
CA SER A 81 -0.66 21.86 15.33
C SER A 81 -1.12 22.27 16.74
N GLY A 82 -0.92 21.41 17.75
CA GLY A 82 -1.28 21.69 19.14
C GLY A 82 -0.31 22.62 19.87
N ASP A 83 0.98 22.60 19.51
CA ASP A 83 2.03 23.36 20.21
C ASP A 83 2.18 24.82 19.71
N THR A 84 1.75 25.13 18.48
CA THR A 84 1.78 26.51 17.95
C THR A 84 0.76 27.44 18.61
N SER A 85 -0.34 26.91 19.16
CA SER A 85 -1.36 27.76 19.80
C SER A 85 -0.97 28.26 21.20
N ARG A 86 0.00 27.62 21.89
CA ARG A 86 0.39 28.02 23.25
C ARG A 86 1.49 29.09 23.30
N PHE A 87 2.17 29.35 22.19
CA PHE A 87 3.24 30.36 22.10
C PHE A 87 2.82 31.71 21.49
N MET A 88 1.53 31.89 21.15
CA MET A 88 0.99 33.15 20.63
C MET A 88 -0.02 33.84 21.56
N THR A 89 0.08 33.64 22.88
CA THR A 89 -0.65 34.48 23.84
C THR A 89 0.35 35.37 24.57
N GLU A 90 0.31 36.66 24.23
CA GLU A 90 0.98 37.78 24.92
C GLU A 90 0.71 37.80 26.43
#